data_AF-F8J8C4-F1
#
_entry.id   AF-F8J8C4-F1
#
_cell.length_a   1.000
_cell.length_b   1.000
_cell.length_c   1.000
_cell.angle_alpha   90.00
_cell.angle_beta   90.00
_cell.angle_gamma   90.00
#
_symmetry.space_group_name_H-M   'P 1'
#
loop_
_entity.id
_entity.type
_entity.pdbx_description
1 polymer ?
#
loop_
_entity_poly.entity_id
_entity_poly.type
_entity_poly.pdbx_seq_one_letter_code
_entity_poly.pdbx_strand_id
1 'polypeptide(L)'
;MAGRTSDLAVGEIIEIKYRVPRPAFDGLADEQFSDRWIMAEIIHQDEDAPPIARLADGQFTDIRAYMTWRRIAQLSATDAARCKS
;
A
#
# COMPACT_ATOMS: atom_id res chain seq x y z
N MET A 1 -9.69 -7.59 -8.27
CA MET A 1 -10.68 -6.72 -7.61
C MET A 1 -9.94 -5.53 -7.03
N ALA A 2 -10.28 -4.30 -7.41
CA ALA A 2 -9.80 -3.11 -6.71
C ALA A 2 -10.68 -2.93 -5.47
N GLY A 3 -10.10 -2.98 -4.27
CA GLY A 3 -10.83 -2.72 -3.03
C GLY A 3 -11.26 -1.25 -2.96
N ARG A 4 -12.40 -0.95 -2.33
CA ARG A 4 -12.78 0.44 -2.08
C ARG A 4 -11.97 0.95 -0.90
N THR A 5 -11.59 2.22 -0.92
CA THR A 5 -10.86 2.84 0.21
C THR A 5 -11.65 2.77 1.51
N SER A 6 -12.99 2.77 1.42
CA SER A 6 -13.92 2.58 2.55
C SER A 6 -13.88 1.18 3.18
N ASP A 7 -13.30 0.19 2.50
CA ASP A 7 -13.22 -1.17 3.02
C ASP A 7 -11.96 -1.40 3.87
N LEU A 8 -11.03 -0.43 3.92
CA LEU A 8 -9.76 -0.52 4.64
C LEU A 8 -9.99 -0.41 6.15
N ALA A 9 -9.50 -1.38 6.92
CA ALA A 9 -9.60 -1.37 8.37
C ALA A 9 -8.29 -0.92 9.04
N VAL A 10 -8.38 -0.31 10.22
CA VAL A 10 -7.21 -0.03 11.06
C VAL A 10 -6.48 -1.34 11.42
N GLY A 11 -5.16 -1.35 11.27
CA GLY A 11 -4.29 -2.52 11.41
C GLY A 11 -4.09 -3.32 10.11
N GLU A 12 -4.80 -2.97 9.03
CA GLU A 12 -4.65 -3.64 7.74
C GLU A 12 -3.34 -3.22 7.04
N ILE A 13 -2.64 -4.18 6.43
CA ILE A 13 -1.42 -3.94 5.67
C ILE A 13 -1.72 -3.93 4.17
N ILE A 14 -1.39 -2.82 3.53
CA ILE A 14 -1.54 -2.62 2.09
C ILE A 14 -0.19 -2.26 1.45
N GLU A 15 -0.12 -2.37 0.13
CA GLU A 15 0.92 -1.74 -0.65
C GLU A 15 0.33 -0.62 -1.50
N ILE A 16 0.98 0.53 -1.47
CA ILE A 16 0.60 1.72 -2.24
C ILE A 16 1.61 1.88 -3.37
N LYS A 17 1.10 2.09 -4.58
CA LYS A 17 1.92 2.33 -5.78
C LYS A 17 2.33 3.79 -5.82
N TYR A 18 3.61 4.06 -5.65
CA TYR A 18 4.20 5.38 -5.82
C TYR A 18 5.05 5.44 -7.09
N ARG A 19 5.06 6.61 -7.72
CA ARG A 19 5.99 6.91 -8.80
C ARG A 19 7.19 7.65 -8.20
N VAL A 20 8.34 6.98 -8.11
CA VAL A 20 9.56 7.53 -7.52
C VAL A 20 10.56 7.92 -8.61
N PRO A 21 11.34 9.00 -8.44
CA PRO A 21 12.45 9.31 -9.34
C PRO A 21 13.48 8.18 -9.30
N ARG A 22 13.93 7.71 -10.46
CA ARG A 22 15.17 6.93 -10.57
C ARG A 22 16.34 7.90 -10.44
N PRO A 23 17.41 7.51 -9.72
CA PRO A 23 18.65 8.26 -9.79
C PRO A 23 19.20 8.20 -11.22
N ALA A 24 19.45 9.38 -11.80
CA ALA A 24 20.05 9.56 -13.10
C ALA A 24 21.47 8.98 -13.08
N PHE A 25 21.66 7.83 -13.71
CA PHE A 25 22.99 7.48 -14.19
C PHE A 25 23.11 8.06 -15.60
N ASP A 26 24.04 9.01 -15.73
CA ASP A 26 24.51 9.71 -16.93
C ASP A 26 23.72 9.49 -18.24
N GLY A 27 22.96 10.52 -18.64
CA GLY A 27 22.83 10.88 -20.05
C GLY A 27 21.55 10.55 -20.80
N LEU A 28 20.52 9.95 -20.19
CA LEU A 28 19.24 9.70 -20.86
C LEU A 28 18.11 10.48 -20.20
N ALA A 29 17.67 11.54 -20.88
CA ALA A 29 16.70 12.54 -20.42
C ALA A 29 15.24 12.13 -20.62
N ASP A 30 14.96 10.86 -20.92
CA ASP A 30 13.60 10.39 -21.16
C ASP A 30 13.13 9.49 -20.01
N GLU A 31 12.28 10.07 -19.15
CA GLU A 31 11.38 9.40 -18.22
C GLU A 31 12.03 8.57 -17.09
N GLN A 32 12.76 9.26 -16.21
CA GLN A 32 13.39 8.66 -15.03
C GLN A 32 12.43 8.44 -13.86
N PHE A 33 11.19 8.01 -14.10
CA PHE A 33 10.30 7.63 -13.01
C PHE A 33 10.08 6.14 -13.01
N SER A 34 9.95 5.56 -11.82
CA SER A 34 9.60 4.15 -11.68
C SER A 34 8.52 3.95 -10.66
N ASP A 35 7.63 3.05 -11.01
CA ASP A 35 6.55 2.64 -10.14
C ASP A 35 7.11 1.67 -9.10
N ARG A 36 6.97 2.03 -7.83
CA ARG A 36 7.38 1.24 -6.68
C ARG A 36 6.20 1.01 -5.76
N TRP A 37 6.03 -0.23 -5.32
CA TRP A 37 5.07 -0.58 -4.28
C TRP A 37 5.73 -0.38 -2.92
N ILE A 38 5.08 0.39 -2.05
CA ILE A 38 5.54 0.69 -0.69
C ILE A 38 4.51 0.14 0.28
N MET A 39 4.96 -0.67 1.24
CA MET A 39 4.10 -1.20 2.29
C MET A 39 3.64 -0.09 3.23
N ALA A 40 2.37 -0.15 3.62
CA ALA A 40 1.75 0.79 4.54
C ALA A 40 0.73 0.08 5.42
N GLU A 41 0.66 0.46 6.69
CA GLU A 41 -0.33 0.00 7.66
C GLU A 41 -1.39 1.09 7.85
N ILE A 42 -2.67 0.75 7.75
CA ILE A 42 -3.75 1.68 8.07
C ILE A 42 -3.77 1.92 9.58
N ILE A 43 -3.51 3.14 10.01
CA ILE A 43 -3.42 3.49 11.43
C ILE A 43 -4.65 4.27 11.91
N HIS A 44 -5.40 4.85 11.00
CA HIS A 44 -6.57 5.65 11.31
C HIS A 44 -7.57 5.60 10.16
N GLN A 45 -8.85 5.53 10.51
CA GLN A 45 -9.97 5.56 9.58
C GLN A 45 -11.07 6.42 10.23
N ASP A 46 -11.64 7.31 9.43
CA ASP A 46 -12.78 8.15 9.79
C ASP A 46 -13.84 8.03 8.68
N GLU A 47 -15.11 8.29 8.98
CA GLU A 47 -16.19 8.28 7.98
C GLU A 47 -16.15 9.54 7.11
N ASP A 48 -15.71 10.67 7.67
CA ASP A 48 -15.71 11.98 7.01
C ASP A 48 -14.34 12.35 6.42
N ALA A 49 -13.31 11.52 6.64
CA ALA A 49 -11.95 11.77 6.16
C ALA A 49 -11.31 10.55 5.46
N PRO A 50 -10.36 10.77 4.54
CA PRO A 50 -9.57 9.69 3.96
C PRO A 50 -8.83 8.86 5.04
N PRO A 51 -8.73 7.52 4.90
CA PRO A 51 -7.93 6.71 5.81
C PRO A 51 -6.47 7.15 5.82
N ILE A 52 -5.81 7.10 6.98
CA ILE A 52 -4.39 7.42 7.12
C ILE A 52 -3.62 6.11 7.24
N ALA A 53 -2.57 5.99 6.43
CA ALA A 53 -1.62 4.89 6.48
C ALA A 53 -0.25 5.37 6.94
N ARG A 54 0.43 4.53 7.72
CA ARG A 54 1.84 4.64 8.06
C ARG A 54 2.65 3.79 7.10
N LEU A 55 3.48 4.41 6.29
CA LEU A 55 4.43 3.76 5.40
C LEU A 55 5.52 3.00 6.20
N ALA A 56 6.17 2.03 5.56
CA ALA A 56 7.25 1.24 6.17
C ALA A 56 8.49 2.07 6.59
N ASP A 57 8.65 3.27 6.05
CA ASP A 57 9.69 4.23 6.43
C ASP A 57 9.29 5.11 7.64
N GLY A 58 8.08 4.93 8.17
CA GLY A 58 7.53 5.69 9.29
C GLY A 58 6.80 6.98 8.89
N GLN A 59 6.74 7.33 7.60
CA GLN A 59 5.97 8.48 7.13
C GLN A 59 4.46 8.19 7.14
N PHE A 60 3.65 9.24 7.25
CA PHE A 60 2.19 9.13 7.20
C PHE A 60 1.67 9.65 5.85
N THR A 61 0.65 8.99 5.32
CA THR A 61 0.00 9.37 4.06
C THR A 61 -1.50 9.14 4.13
N ASP A 62 -2.27 10.04 3.53
CA ASP A 62 -3.70 9.84 3.31
C ASP A 62 -3.92 8.90 2.13
N ILE A 63 -4.84 7.94 2.26
CA ILE A 63 -5.27 7.05 1.19
C ILE A 63 -6.42 7.70 0.43
N ARG A 64 -6.08 8.29 -0.72
CA ARG A 64 -7.05 9.00 -1.57
C ARG A 64 -7.59 8.09 -2.66
N ALA A 65 -8.79 8.41 -3.15
CA ALA A 65 -9.51 7.60 -4.14
C ALA A 65 -8.77 7.40 -5.48
N TYR A 66 -7.88 8.34 -5.85
CA TYR A 66 -7.06 8.24 -7.07
C TYR A 66 -5.79 7.40 -6.88
N MET A 67 -5.42 7.04 -5.65
CA MET A 67 -4.22 6.27 -5.38
C MET A 67 -4.44 4.81 -5.76
N THR A 68 -3.42 4.21 -6.35
CA THR A 68 -3.43 2.78 -6.65
C THR A 68 -2.81 2.04 -5.47
N TRP A 69 -3.56 1.12 -4.88
CA TRP A 69 -3.10 0.28 -3.78
C TRP A 69 -3.63 -1.15 -3.93
N ARG A 70 -3.02 -2.09 -3.20
CA ARG A 70 -3.48 -3.48 -3.12
C ARG A 70 -3.32 -4.00 -1.69
N ARG A 71 -4.24 -4.88 -1.28
CA ARG A 71 -4.11 -5.62 -0.03
C ARG A 71 -2.99 -6.62 -0.16
N ILE A 72 -2.10 -6.66 0.83
CA ILE A 72 -1.27 -7.84 0.99
C ILE A 72 -2.18 -8.83 1.70
N ALA A 73 -2.58 -9.89 1.03
CA ALA A 73 -3.15 -11.02 1.74
C ALA A 73 -2.07 -11.48 2.71
N GLN A 74 -2.15 -11.07 3.98
CA GLN A 74 -1.49 -11.81 5.03
C GLN A 74 -1.94 -13.24 4.79
N LEU A 75 -0.99 -14.16 4.55
CA LEU A 75 -1.30 -15.58 4.43
C LEU A 75 -2.33 -15.87 5.51
N SER A 76 -3.55 -16.20 5.10
CA SER A 76 -4.59 -16.58 6.02
C SER A 76 -3.94 -17.58 6.97
N ALA A 77 -3.85 -17.23 8.25
CA ALA A 77 -3.51 -18.16 9.33
C ALA A 77 -4.65 -19.18 9.52
N THR A 78 -5.28 -19.57 8.41
CA THR A 78 -6.44 -20.45 8.27
C THR A 78 -6.09 -21.63 7.35
N ASP A 79 -4.98 -21.61 6.61
CA ASP A 79 -4.52 -22.78 5.84
C ASP A 79 -3.56 -23.69 6.62
N ALA A 80 -2.95 -23.20 7.72
CA ALA A 80 -2.06 -24.02 8.56
C ALA A 80 -2.80 -25.09 9.40
N ALA A 81 -4.13 -25.08 9.45
CA ALA A 81 -4.93 -26.03 10.21
C ALA A 81 -5.31 -27.31 9.44
N ARG A 82 -4.96 -27.44 8.15
CA ARG A 82 -5.37 -28.59 7.32
C ARG A 82 -4.25 -29.59 6.95
N CYS A 83 -3.01 -29.37 7.42
CA CYS A 83 -1.89 -30.29 7.16
C CYS A 83 -1.58 -31.29 8.30
N LYS A 84 -2.54 -31.58 9.18
CA LYS A 84 -2.48 -32.76 10.06
C LYS A 84 -3.76 -33.58 9.93
N SER A 85 -3.80 -34.50 8.99
CA SER A 85 -4.70 -35.66 8.99
C SER A 85 -3.95 -36.83 8.38
#